data_AF-A0A6M0K5S0-F1
#
_entry.id   AF-A0A6M0K5S0-F1
#
_cell.length_a   1.000
_cell.length_b   1.000
_cell.length_c   1.000
_cell.angle_alpha   90.00
_cell.angle_beta   90.00
_cell.angle_gamma   90.00
#
_symmetry.space_group_name_H-M   'P 1'
#
loop_
_entity.id
_entity.type
_entity.pdbx_description
1 polymer ?
#
loop_
_entity_poly.entity_id
_entity_poly.type
_entity_poly.pdbx_seq_one_letter_code
_entity_poly.pdbx_strand_id
1 'polypeptide(L)'
;MATLDNGPDPFAEGLVRSRRAGRILYVDVHFREVIGPRYDWGWPFAQGRALVCRGCRPLQDGEHSRVSGGRWGWIDRQGREVVPVQLREAQARAR
;
A
#
# COMPACT_ATOMS: atom_id res chain seq x y z
N MET A 1 -10.49 -1.24 -8.40
CA MET A 1 -11.18 -1.41 -7.11
C MET A 1 -10.34 -2.40 -6.32
N ALA A 2 -9.63 -1.95 -5.29
CA ALA A 2 -8.80 -2.82 -4.45
C ALA A 2 -9.35 -2.71 -3.04
N THR A 3 -10.33 -3.56 -2.77
CA THR A 3 -10.95 -3.72 -1.46
C THR A 3 -9.95 -4.46 -0.58
N LEU A 4 -9.75 -4.02 0.66
CA LEU A 4 -9.32 -4.97 1.69
C LEU A 4 -10.58 -5.72 2.07
N ASP A 5 -10.91 -6.72 1.26
CA ASP A 5 -11.97 -7.68 1.56
C ASP A 5 -11.47 -8.59 2.70
N ASN A 6 -12.35 -9.22 3.45
CA ASN A 6 -12.02 -10.05 4.62
C ASN A 6 -11.25 -11.36 4.28
N GLY A 7 -10.62 -11.44 3.10
CA GLY A 7 -9.68 -12.47 2.68
C GLY A 7 -8.27 -11.94 2.44
N PRO A 8 -7.24 -12.79 2.45
CA PRO A 8 -5.88 -12.36 2.13
C PRO A 8 -5.81 -11.86 0.68
N ASP A 9 -5.17 -10.72 0.47
CA ASP A 9 -4.81 -10.26 -0.87
C ASP A 9 -4.04 -11.37 -1.62
N PRO A 10 -4.27 -11.58 -2.92
CA PRO A 10 -3.38 -12.43 -3.70
C PRO A 10 -1.97 -11.83 -3.75
N PHE A 11 -0.97 -12.68 -3.89
CA PHE A 11 0.37 -12.23 -4.21
C PHE A 11 0.38 -11.49 -5.55
N ALA A 12 1.04 -10.34 -5.58
CA ALA A 12 1.28 -9.54 -6.77
C ALA A 12 2.79 -9.35 -6.93
N GLU A 13 3.33 -9.81 -8.05
CA GLU A 13 4.77 -9.76 -8.35
C GLU A 13 5.69 -10.37 -7.26
N GLY A 14 5.17 -11.39 -6.57
CA GLY A 14 5.87 -12.10 -5.50
C GLY A 14 5.74 -11.48 -4.11
N LEU A 15 4.96 -10.39 -3.96
CA LEU A 15 4.71 -9.72 -2.68
C LEU A 15 3.21 -9.64 -2.37
N VAL A 16 2.85 -9.71 -1.09
CA VAL A 16 1.49 -9.49 -0.61
C VAL A 16 1.49 -8.46 0.51
N ARG A 17 0.43 -7.65 0.57
CA ARG A 17 0.21 -6.71 1.66
C ARG A 17 -0.19 -7.47 2.92
N SER A 18 0.31 -7.04 4.06
CA SER A 18 -0.17 -7.47 5.38
C SER A 18 -0.25 -6.26 6.32
N ARG A 19 -0.81 -6.46 7.51
CA ARG A 19 -0.96 -5.42 8.55
C ARG A 19 -0.28 -5.85 9.84
N ARG A 20 0.56 -4.96 10.39
CA ARG A 20 1.13 -5.10 11.74
C ARG A 20 1.03 -3.77 12.46
N ALA A 21 0.44 -3.79 13.66
CA ALA A 21 0.25 -2.60 14.50
C ALA A 21 -0.40 -1.42 13.74
N GLY A 22 -1.45 -1.70 12.95
CA GLY A 22 -2.19 -0.69 12.18
C GLY A 22 -1.52 -0.21 10.88
N ARG A 23 -0.30 -0.64 10.59
CA ARG A 23 0.45 -0.24 9.39
C ARG A 23 0.62 -1.38 8.39
N ILE A 24 0.72 -1.01 7.11
CA ILE A 24 0.98 -1.91 5.99
C ILE A 24 2.46 -2.28 5.93
N LEU A 25 2.70 -3.59 5.80
CA LEU A 25 3.96 -4.19 5.41
C LEU A 25 3.77 -5.05 4.15
N TYR A 26 4.85 -5.40 3.48
CA TYR A 26 4.85 -6.34 2.37
C TYR A 26 5.73 -7.54 2.68
N VAL A 27 5.18 -8.73 2.46
CA VAL A 27 5.85 -10.01 2.68
C VAL A 27 5.94 -10.79 1.38
N ASP A 28 6.97 -11.62 1.24
CA ASP A 28 7.14 -12.50 0.07
C ASP A 28 6.32 -13.79 0.18
N VAL A 29 6.39 -14.63 -0.86
CA VAL A 29 5.70 -15.93 -0.94
C VAL A 29 6.10 -16.94 0.15
N HIS A 30 7.20 -16.69 0.85
CA HIS A 30 7.66 -17.48 2.00
C HIS A 30 7.29 -16.80 3.33
N PHE A 31 6.43 -15.79 3.29
CA PHE A 31 6.01 -14.96 4.42
C PHE A 31 7.15 -14.20 5.12
N ARG A 32 8.24 -13.92 4.40
CA ARG A 32 9.34 -13.09 4.91
C ARG A 32 9.02 -11.63 4.67
N GLU A 33 9.24 -10.80 5.68
CA GLU A 33 9.09 -9.34 5.54
C GLU A 33 10.14 -8.78 4.57
N VAL A 34 9.67 -8.15 3.50
CA VAL A 34 10.53 -7.46 2.53
C VAL A 34 10.48 -5.95 2.76
N ILE A 35 9.29 -5.42 3.05
CA ILE A 35 9.08 -3.99 3.30
C ILE A 35 8.32 -3.86 4.62
N GLY A 36 8.96 -3.27 5.62
CA GLY A 36 8.38 -3.16 6.95
C GLY A 36 7.20 -2.20 7.09
N PRO A 37 6.58 -2.15 8.29
CA PRO A 37 5.35 -1.41 8.58
C PRO A 37 5.56 0.12 8.60
N ARG A 38 5.63 0.72 7.41
CA ARG A 38 5.97 2.14 7.20
C ARG A 38 4.82 3.01 6.69
N TYR A 39 3.72 2.40 6.29
CA TYR A 39 2.63 3.06 5.56
C TYR A 39 1.30 2.78 6.24
N ASP A 40 0.39 3.75 6.24
CA ASP A 40 -0.96 3.57 6.77
C ASP A 40 -1.85 2.84 5.75
N TRP A 41 -1.48 2.96 4.47
CA TRP A 41 -2.11 2.24 3.37
C TRP A 41 -1.12 1.97 2.23
N GLY A 42 -1.35 0.91 1.46
CA GLY A 42 -0.60 0.58 0.25
C GLY A 42 -1.43 -0.25 -0.72
N TRP A 43 -1.15 -0.16 -2.02
CA TRP A 43 -1.74 -1.00 -3.07
C TRP A 43 -0.88 -2.24 -3.32
N PRO A 44 -1.45 -3.30 -3.94
CA PRO A 44 -0.64 -4.39 -4.47
C PRO A 44 0.37 -3.86 -5.49
N PHE A 45 1.48 -4.60 -5.66
CA PHE A 45 2.46 -4.27 -6.68
C PHE A 45 1.90 -4.50 -8.08
N ALA A 46 2.14 -3.54 -8.97
CA ALA A 46 1.88 -3.68 -10.38
C ALA A 46 2.92 -2.85 -11.16
N GLN A 47 3.48 -3.43 -12.21
CA GLN A 47 4.54 -2.83 -13.01
C GLN A 47 5.76 -2.44 -12.15
N GLY A 48 6.13 -3.30 -11.20
CA GLY A 48 7.30 -3.10 -10.33
C GLY A 48 7.14 -2.03 -9.24
N ARG A 49 5.97 -1.41 -9.10
CA ARG A 49 5.72 -0.34 -8.13
C ARG A 49 4.39 -0.50 -7.39
N ALA A 50 4.30 0.08 -6.20
CA ALA A 50 3.08 0.15 -5.41
C ALA A 50 2.84 1.58 -4.94
N LEU A 51 1.59 2.05 -5.06
CA LEU A 51 1.17 3.32 -4.48
C LEU A 51 1.03 3.13 -2.97
N VAL A 52 1.59 4.02 -2.18
CA VAL A 52 1.55 3.96 -0.72
C VAL A 52 1.24 5.32 -0.12
N CYS A 53 0.74 5.30 1.11
CA CYS A 53 0.27 6.47 1.81
C CYS A 53 0.79 6.53 3.25
N ARG A 54 1.12 7.76 3.68
CA ARG A 54 1.33 8.12 5.09
C ARG A 54 0.31 9.18 5.52
N GLY A 55 -0.29 9.00 6.68
CA GLY A 55 -1.27 9.90 7.29
C GLY A 55 -2.67 9.86 6.67
N CYS A 56 -2.98 8.93 5.76
CA CYS A 56 -4.36 8.75 5.31
C CYS A 56 -5.18 8.03 6.38
N ARG A 57 -6.49 8.29 6.35
CA ARG A 57 -7.46 7.72 7.27
C ARG A 57 -8.45 6.86 6.50
N PRO A 58 -8.89 5.73 7.08
CA PRO A 58 -9.99 4.97 6.50
C PRO A 58 -11.25 5.84 6.42
N LEU A 59 -11.91 5.78 5.27
CA LEU A 59 -13.28 6.22 5.11
C LEU A 59 -14.16 5.03 5.50
N GLN A 60 -15.05 5.20 6.47
CA GLN A 60 -16.06 4.18 6.78
C GLN A 60 -17.05 4.13 5.61
N ASP A 61 -16.90 3.13 4.74
CA ASP A 61 -17.76 2.92 3.58
C ASP A 61 -18.01 1.40 3.40
N GLY A 62 -18.79 0.83 4.33
CA GLY A 62 -19.25 -0.56 4.25
C GLY A 62 -18.14 -1.61 4.08
N GLU A 63 -18.35 -2.56 3.15
CA GLU A 63 -17.40 -3.64 2.82
C GLU A 63 -16.13 -3.16 2.10
N HIS A 64 -16.08 -1.91 1.65
CA HIS A 64 -14.96 -1.41 0.85
C HIS A 64 -14.10 -0.45 1.66
N SER A 65 -12.95 -0.93 2.11
CA SER A 65 -11.94 -0.08 2.73
C SER A 65 -11.39 0.96 1.74
N ARG A 66 -11.91 2.18 1.80
CA ARG A 66 -11.34 3.37 1.14
C ARG A 66 -10.52 4.16 2.14
N VAL A 67 -9.57 4.96 1.66
CA VAL A 67 -8.81 5.90 2.49
C VAL A 67 -8.84 7.30 1.89
N SER A 68 -8.75 8.32 2.75
CA SER A 68 -8.67 9.72 2.34
C SER A 68 -7.57 10.47 3.08
N GLY A 69 -7.17 11.61 2.51
CA GLY A 69 -6.12 12.47 3.08
C GLY A 69 -4.72 11.85 2.96
N GLY A 70 -3.80 12.30 3.80
CA GLY A 70 -2.41 11.84 3.81
C GLY A 70 -1.55 12.35 2.65
N ARG A 71 -0.32 11.85 2.60
CA ARG A 71 0.64 12.06 1.52
C ARG A 71 0.93 10.74 0.83
N TRP A 72 1.18 10.83 -0.46
CA TRP A 72 1.18 9.72 -1.39
C TRP A 72 2.45 9.70 -2.21
N GLY A 73 2.89 8.50 -2.53
CA GLY A 73 4.08 8.26 -3.36
C GLY A 73 4.11 6.80 -3.82
N TRP A 74 5.11 6.48 -4.62
CA TRP A 74 5.30 5.15 -5.18
C TRP A 74 6.56 4.53 -4.60
N ILE A 75 6.49 3.26 -4.24
CA ILE A 75 7.64 2.46 -3.86
C ILE A 75 7.91 1.37 -4.88
N ASP A 76 9.16 0.97 -5.03
CA ASP A 76 9.51 -0.27 -5.72
C ASP A 76 9.38 -1.50 -4.80
N ARG A 77 9.65 -2.69 -5.36
CA ARG A 77 9.57 -3.97 -4.64
C ARG A 77 10.59 -4.14 -3.51
N GLN A 78 11.57 -3.24 -3.40
CA GLN A 78 12.52 -3.19 -2.29
C GLN A 78 12.12 -2.13 -1.24
N GLY A 79 11.00 -1.43 -1.44
CA GLY A 79 10.52 -0.39 -0.54
C GLY A 79 11.22 0.96 -0.69
N ARG A 80 11.96 1.17 -1.79
CA ARG A 80 12.56 2.47 -2.11
C ARG A 80 11.49 3.36 -2.73
N GLU A 81 11.40 4.60 -2.25
CA GLU A 81 10.45 5.58 -2.81
C GLU A 81 10.92 6.03 -4.20
N VAL A 82 10.29 5.52 -5.26
CA VAL A 82 10.52 5.97 -6.65
C VAL A 82 9.77 7.26 -6.97
N VAL A 83 8.70 7.53 -6.23
CA VAL A 83 8.09 8.85 -6.10
C VAL A 83 7.95 9.13 -4.61
N PRO A 84 8.56 10.20 -4.07
CA PRO A 84 8.53 10.47 -2.65
C PRO A 84 7.11 10.60 -2.10
N VAL A 85 6.87 10.09 -0.88
CA VAL A 85 5.55 10.11 -0.23
C VAL A 85 5.24 11.51 0.32
N GLN A 86 5.08 12.44 -0.60
CA GLN A 86 4.88 13.87 -0.36
C GLN A 86 3.86 14.48 -1.32
N LEU A 87 3.15 13.71 -2.12
CA LEU A 87 2.17 14.27 -3.06
C LEU A 87 0.75 14.15 -2.50
N ARG A 88 -0.17 14.95 -3.02
CA ARG A 88 -1.61 14.62 -2.90
C ARG A 88 -1.89 13.38 -3.73
N GLU A 89 -2.93 12.62 -3.38
CA GLU A 89 -3.24 11.36 -4.07
C GLU A 89 -3.33 11.51 -5.59
N ALA A 90 -4.11 12.50 -6.06
CA ALA A 90 -4.27 12.76 -7.50
C ALA A 90 -2.93 13.07 -8.20
N GLN A 91 -2.05 13.82 -7.54
CA GLN A 91 -0.72 14.14 -8.08
C GLN A 91 0.19 12.92 -8.12
N ALA A 92 0.11 12.04 -7.12
CA ALA A 92 0.89 10.79 -7.11
C ALA A 92 0.42 9.83 -8.21
N ARG A 93 -0.89 9.70 -8.42
CA ARG A 93 -1.49 8.83 -9.45
C ARG A 93 -1.18 9.27 -10.88
N ALA A 94 -0.84 10.55 -11.08
CA ALA A 94 -0.43 11.09 -12.37
C ALA A 94 1.08 10.88 -12.68
N ARG A 95 1.82 10.16 -11.82
CA ARG A 95 3.23 9.78 -12.01
C ARG A 95 3.37 8.31 -12.39
#